data_AF-A0A3D3EWU2-F1
#
_entry.id   AF-A0A3D3EWU2-F1
#
_cell.length_a   1.000
_cell.length_b   1.000
_cell.length_c   1.000
_cell.angle_alpha   90.00
_cell.angle_beta   90.00
_cell.angle_gamma   90.00
#
_symmetry.space_group_name_H-M   'P 1'
#
loop_
_entity.id
_entity.type
_entity.pdbx_description
1 polymer ?
#
loop_
_entity_poly.entity_id
_entity_poly.type
_entity_poly.pdbx_seq_one_letter_code
_entity_poly.pdbx_strand_id
1 'polypeptide(L)'
;NENDPVVKMAIKALQNLEIPYQAVVGGGGSDANIISAIGLPMIITGTGMDKVHTVHENIKTDQLLKGTAFIEELVRVYSEG
;
A
#
# COMPACT_ATOMS: atom_id res chain seq x y z
N ASN A 1 -1.04 6.31 -12.13
CA ASN A 1 -0.15 7.49 -12.27
C ASN A 1 0.07 8.06 -10.87
N GLU A 2 1.24 8.61 -10.55
CA GLU A 2 1.47 9.27 -9.23
C GLU A 2 0.50 10.43 -8.96
N ASN A 3 -0.08 11.00 -10.01
CA ASN A 3 -1.09 12.05 -9.88
C ASN A 3 -2.49 11.55 -9.50
N ASP A 4 -2.73 10.24 -9.49
CA ASP A 4 -4.06 9.69 -9.19
C ASP A 4 -4.44 9.96 -7.72
N PRO A 5 -5.70 10.31 -7.43
CA PRO A 5 -6.14 10.65 -6.06
C PRO A 5 -5.81 9.57 -5.02
N VAL A 6 -5.99 8.30 -5.39
CA VAL A 6 -5.69 7.14 -4.52
C VAL A 6 -4.18 7.04 -4.19
N VAL A 7 -3.30 7.39 -5.14
CA VAL A 7 -1.85 7.39 -4.93
C VAL A 7 -1.45 8.56 -4.03
N LYS A 8 -1.97 9.77 -4.28
CA LYS A 8 -1.69 10.95 -3.45
C LYS A 8 -2.12 10.77 -2.00
N MET A 9 -3.28 10.14 -1.79
CA MET A 9 -3.77 9.82 -0.45
C MET A 9 -2.82 8.87 0.29
N ALA A 10 -2.38 7.80 -0.36
CA ALA A 10 -1.41 6.88 0.21
C ALA A 10 -0.07 7.55 0.52
N ILE A 11 0.43 8.39 -0.39
CA ILE A 11 1.66 9.16 -0.18
C ILE A 11 1.51 10.10 1.02
N LYS A 12 0.40 10.83 1.15
CA LYS A 12 0.16 11.71 2.30
C LYS A 12 0.16 10.93 3.62
N ALA A 13 -0.51 9.78 3.67
CA ALA A 13 -0.52 8.93 4.86
C ALA A 13 0.89 8.41 5.21
N LEU A 14 1.68 7.98 4.23
CA LEU A 14 3.06 7.55 4.45
C LEU A 14 3.97 8.69 4.93
N GLN A 15 3.80 9.90 4.38
CA GLN A 15 4.52 11.09 4.81
C GLN A 15 4.21 11.49 6.26
N ASN A 16 2.93 11.46 6.66
CA ASN A 16 2.51 11.74 8.04
C ASN A 16 3.15 10.79 9.06
N LEU A 17 3.42 9.55 8.65
CA LEU A 17 4.03 8.51 9.48
C LEU A 17 5.55 8.42 9.33
N GLU A 18 6.17 9.30 8.54
CA GLU A 18 7.59 9.26 8.21
C GLU A 18 8.05 7.90 7.63
N ILE A 19 7.15 7.19 6.94
CA ILE A 19 7.45 5.93 6.28
C ILE A 19 7.96 6.23 4.86
N PRO A 20 9.18 5.81 4.50
CA PRO A 20 9.70 6.01 3.15
C PRO A 20 8.84 5.23 2.15
N TYR A 21 8.60 5.83 0.99
CA TYR A 21 7.77 5.24 -0.05
C TYR A 21 8.45 5.30 -1.41
N GLN A 22 8.05 4.38 -2.29
CA GLN A 22 8.41 4.40 -3.69
C GLN A 22 7.19 3.99 -4.51
N ALA A 23 6.79 4.83 -5.46
CA ALA A 23 5.82 4.45 -6.46
C ALA A 23 6.53 3.62 -7.54
N VAL A 24 6.16 2.35 -7.67
CA VAL A 24 6.74 1.44 -8.66
C VAL A 24 5.64 0.81 -9.49
N VAL A 25 5.99 0.43 -10.72
CA VAL A 25 5.14 -0.45 -11.53
C VAL A 25 5.39 -1.89 -11.09
N GLY A 26 4.34 -2.57 -10.61
CA GLY A 26 4.42 -3.98 -10.24
C GLY A 26 4.69 -4.87 -11.47
N GLY A 27 5.41 -5.97 -11.27
CA GLY A 27 5.80 -6.89 -12.35
C GLY A 27 4.83 -8.04 -12.64
N GLY A 28 3.76 -8.21 -11.85
CA GLY A 28 2.83 -9.33 -11.94
C GLY A 28 1.36 -8.93 -11.77
N GLY A 29 0.46 -9.90 -11.89
CA GLY A 29 -0.98 -9.71 -11.72
C GLY A 29 -1.44 -9.84 -10.25
N SER A 30 -2.46 -9.07 -9.89
CA SER A 30 -3.15 -9.07 -8.60
C SER A 30 -4.65 -8.82 -8.81
N ASP A 31 -5.48 -9.07 -7.80
CA ASP A 31 -6.90 -8.71 -7.80
C ASP A 31 -7.10 -7.21 -8.11
N ALA A 32 -6.12 -6.38 -7.73
CA ALA A 32 -6.11 -4.95 -8.06
C ALA A 32 -6.21 -4.68 -9.57
N ASN A 33 -5.66 -5.55 -10.42
CA ASN A 33 -5.79 -5.42 -11.87
C ASN A 33 -7.24 -5.64 -12.32
N ILE A 34 -7.91 -6.65 -11.78
CA ILE A 34 -9.30 -6.97 -12.10
C ILE A 34 -10.24 -5.87 -11.60
N ILE A 35 -10.03 -5.39 -10.37
CA ILE A 35 -10.84 -4.32 -9.79
C ILE A 35 -10.61 -2.99 -10.52
N SER A 36 -9.37 -2.69 -10.92
CA SER A 36 -9.08 -1.52 -11.74
C SER A 36 -9.74 -1.61 -13.12
N ALA A 37 -9.80 -2.80 -13.73
CA ALA A 37 -10.41 -3.01 -15.04
C ALA A 37 -11.94 -2.76 -15.06
N ILE A 38 -12.63 -2.90 -13.91
CA ILE A 38 -14.05 -2.58 -13.79
C ILE A 38 -14.32 -1.10 -13.44
N GLY A 39 -13.29 -0.25 -13.45
CA GLY A 39 -13.42 1.20 -13.30
C GLY A 39 -13.23 1.73 -11.87
N LEU A 40 -12.74 0.91 -10.93
CA LEU A 40 -12.40 1.35 -9.57
C LEU A 40 -10.88 1.52 -9.43
N PRO A 41 -10.33 2.75 -9.39
CA PRO A 41 -8.89 2.95 -9.27
C PRO A 41 -8.33 2.29 -8.01
N MET A 42 -7.41 1.33 -8.19
CA MET A 42 -6.84 0.56 -7.10
C MET A 42 -5.31 0.55 -7.17
N ILE A 43 -4.68 0.64 -6.00
CA ILE A 43 -3.22 0.52 -5.85
C ILE A 43 -2.91 -0.74 -5.05
N ILE A 44 -1.72 -1.29 -5.30
CA ILE A 44 -1.14 -2.33 -4.46
C ILE A 44 -0.18 -1.64 -3.48
N THR A 45 -0.21 -2.06 -2.22
CA THR A 45 0.65 -1.53 -1.16
C THR A 45 1.56 -2.63 -0.62
N GLY A 46 2.76 -2.24 -0.18
CA GLY A 46 3.68 -3.18 0.47
C GLY A 46 3.16 -3.55 1.86
N THR A 47 3.14 -4.85 2.17
CA THR A 47 2.70 -5.37 3.47
C THR A 47 3.85 -5.81 4.38
N GLY A 48 5.10 -5.74 3.88
CA GLY A 48 6.30 -6.10 4.63
C GLY A 48 6.66 -7.59 4.65
N MET A 49 5.93 -8.42 3.90
CA MET A 49 6.25 -9.84 3.72
C MET A 49 7.61 -10.03 3.02
N ASP A 50 8.36 -11.03 3.44
CA ASP A 50 9.64 -11.43 2.86
C ASP A 50 9.64 -12.92 2.49
N LYS A 51 10.32 -13.27 1.39
CA LYS A 51 10.42 -14.64 0.85
C LYS A 51 9.08 -15.34 0.65
N VAL A 52 8.08 -14.60 0.17
CA VAL A 52 6.74 -15.12 -0.16
C VAL A 52 6.81 -16.36 -1.05
N HIS A 53 5.93 -17.34 -0.82
CA HIS A 53 5.89 -18.63 -1.53
C HIS A 53 7.10 -19.54 -1.28
N THR A 54 7.75 -19.41 -0.12
CA THR A 54 8.80 -20.33 0.31
C THR A 54 8.52 -20.86 1.72
N VAL A 55 9.19 -21.95 2.12
CA VAL A 55 9.16 -22.43 3.51
C VAL A 55 9.86 -21.48 4.50
N HIS A 56 10.47 -20.41 4.00
CA HIS A 56 11.13 -19.36 4.78
C HIS A 56 10.34 -18.04 4.74
N GLU A 57 9.09 -18.06 4.27
CA GLU A 57 8.20 -16.92 4.29
C GLU A 57 8.07 -16.37 5.71
N ASN A 58 8.26 -15.06 5.84
CA ASN A 58 8.22 -14.40 7.13
C ASN A 58 7.82 -12.92 6.98
N ILE A 59 7.55 -12.30 8.12
CA ILE A 59 7.34 -10.86 8.25
C ILE A 59 7.98 -10.42 9.56
N LYS A 60 8.67 -9.27 9.54
CA LYS A 60 9.17 -8.67 10.77
C LYS A 60 8.02 -7.97 11.50
N THR A 61 7.95 -8.11 12.82
CA THR A 61 6.88 -7.50 13.62
C THR A 61 6.81 -5.97 13.46
N ASP A 62 7.95 -5.29 13.25
CA ASP A 62 7.97 -3.85 13.01
C ASP A 62 7.25 -3.47 11.69
N GLN A 63 7.37 -4.31 10.66
CA GLN A 63 6.67 -4.10 9.38
C GLN A 63 5.17 -4.33 9.52
N LEU A 64 4.77 -5.33 10.31
CA LEU A 64 3.35 -5.57 10.61
C LEU A 64 2.73 -4.35 11.31
N LEU A 65 3.41 -3.81 12.33
CA LEU A 65 2.96 -2.62 13.05
C LEU A 65 2.89 -1.38 12.14
N LYS A 66 3.89 -1.18 11.27
CA LYS A 66 3.87 -0.09 10.28
C LYS A 66 2.71 -0.24 9.29
N GLY A 67 2.42 -1.46 8.85
CA GLY A 67 1.25 -1.75 8.02
C GLY A 67 -0.05 -1.35 8.70
N THR A 68 -0.23 -1.69 9.98
CA THR A 68 -1.41 -1.27 10.76
C THR A 68 -1.51 0.25 10.86
N ALA A 69 -0.41 0.93 11.23
CA ALA A 69 -0.39 2.39 11.33
C ALA A 69 -0.73 3.06 9.98
N PHE A 70 -0.22 2.52 8.87
CA PHE A 70 -0.51 3.02 7.54
C PHE A 70 -2.00 2.89 7.17
N ILE A 71 -2.65 1.77 7.50
CA ILE A 71 -4.09 1.61 7.26
C ILE A 71 -4.91 2.57 8.13
N GLU A 72 -4.55 2.74 9.41
CA GLU A 72 -5.22 3.71 10.29
C GLU A 72 -5.11 5.13 9.73
N GLU A 73 -3.92 5.52 9.28
CA GLU A 73 -3.68 6.84 8.72
C GLU A 73 -4.37 7.06 7.38
N LEU A 74 -4.50 6.03 6.54
CA LEU A 74 -5.30 6.08 5.33
C LEU A 74 -6.77 6.42 5.63
N VAL A 75 -7.36 5.77 6.64
CA VAL A 75 -8.74 6.05 7.06
C VAL A 75 -8.87 7.48 7.59
N ARG A 76 -7.90 7.93 8.40
CA ARG A 76 -7.86 9.31 8.92
C ARG A 76 -7.79 10.34 7.80
N VAL A 77 -6.81 10.21 6.91
CA VAL A 77 -6.60 11.12 5.77
C VAL A 77 -7.84 11.15 4.86
N TYR A 78 -8.49 10.01 4.64
CA TYR A 78 -9.75 9.95 3.88
C TYR A 78 -10.88 10.72 4.57
N SER A 79 -10.99 10.63 5.90
CA SER A 79 -12.05 11.26 6.68
C SER A 79 -11.93 12.78 6.84
N GLU A 80 -10.73 13.34 6.60
CA GLU A 80 -10.44 14.77 6.70
C GLU A 80 -10.70 15.53 5.37
N GLY A 81 -10.96 14.81 4.28
CA GLY A 81 -11.36 15.37 2.98
C GLY A 81 -12.87 15.43 2.81
#